data_AF-A0A5M9JJK7-F1
#
_entry.id   AF-A0A5M9JJK7-F1
#
_cell.length_a   1.000
_cell.length_b   1.000
_cell.length_c   1.000
_cell.angle_alpha   90.00
_cell.angle_beta   90.00
_cell.angle_gamma   90.00
#
_symmetry.space_group_name_H-M   'P 1'
#
loop_
_entity.id
_entity.type
_entity.pdbx_description
1 polymer ?
#
loop_
_entity_poly.entity_id
_entity_poly.type
_entity_poly.pdbx_seq_one_letter_code
_entity_poly.pdbx_strand_id
1 'polypeptide(L)'
;MSITLYDITVPPFLKQLKSLSKILAKGLAHFNNDESKLIHARLIEDQGDLVFQIQRVSESAKGLAVRVAGVEDVVFEDNEADFAGLYTRINRTIEILEALPASSLNDKENTEITLKIGDAEHKLHAKDYVLYAVIPNFYFHVTTAYSILRKVYLLERVITLDALKWECMDGGELGGTTTTMTVMSHLIDSSTQAIYITNKFLIPTCSVSVHQTPVILSKPLKSCYPCPLCTLQALSQMVQKLPRV
;
A
#
# COMPACT_ATOMS: atom_id res chain seq x y z
N MET A 1 -5.90 -24.49 11.49
CA MET A 1 -6.82 -23.42 11.87
C MET A 1 -7.29 -22.73 10.60
N SER A 2 -8.59 -22.48 10.46
CA SER A 2 -9.13 -21.64 9.39
C SER A 2 -8.84 -20.17 9.69
N ILE A 3 -8.63 -19.39 8.62
CA ILE A 3 -8.51 -17.93 8.72
C ILE A 3 -9.86 -17.35 9.15
N THR A 4 -9.87 -16.47 10.14
CA THR A 4 -11.07 -15.80 10.67
C THR A 4 -11.23 -14.39 10.12
N LEU A 5 -12.41 -13.77 10.32
CA LEU A 5 -12.60 -12.34 10.00
C LEU A 5 -11.66 -11.44 10.80
N TYR A 6 -11.36 -11.78 12.06
CA TYR A 6 -10.39 -11.03 12.86
C TYR A 6 -9.01 -11.05 12.21
N ASP A 7 -8.52 -12.22 11.79
CA ASP A 7 -7.17 -12.38 11.23
C ASP A 7 -6.93 -11.53 9.98
N ILE A 8 -7.95 -11.38 9.14
CA ILE A 8 -7.86 -10.63 7.87
C ILE A 8 -8.17 -9.13 8.01
N THR A 9 -8.56 -8.67 9.21
CA THR A 9 -8.94 -7.26 9.43
C THR A 9 -8.13 -6.59 10.53
N VAL A 10 -8.28 -6.99 11.79
CA VAL A 10 -7.79 -6.22 12.94
C VAL A 10 -6.25 -6.12 12.94
N PRO A 11 -5.47 -7.22 12.93
CA PRO A 11 -4.01 -7.12 12.87
C PRO A 11 -3.47 -6.36 11.63
N PRO A 12 -3.94 -6.64 10.39
CA PRO A 12 -3.43 -5.92 9.23
C PRO A 12 -3.84 -4.44 9.21
N PHE A 13 -5.05 -4.09 9.68
CA PHE A 13 -5.48 -2.68 9.78
C PHE A 13 -4.64 -1.92 10.80
N LEU A 14 -4.38 -2.50 11.97
CA LEU A 14 -3.51 -1.92 12.99
C LEU A 14 -2.10 -1.66 12.44
N LYS A 15 -1.52 -2.66 11.76
CA LYS A 15 -0.21 -2.52 11.10
C LYS A 15 -0.23 -1.38 10.09
N GLN A 16 -1.31 -1.25 9.32
CA GLN A 16 -1.41 -0.23 8.27
C GLN A 16 -1.66 1.18 8.81
N LEU A 17 -2.48 1.35 9.85
CA LEU A 17 -2.71 2.64 10.53
C LEU A 17 -1.42 3.16 11.17
N LYS A 18 -0.66 2.29 11.85
CA LYS A 18 0.64 2.64 12.43
C LYS A 18 1.64 3.06 11.35
N SER A 19 1.64 2.40 10.20
CA SER A 19 2.45 2.82 9.05
C SER A 19 1.98 4.13 8.42
N LEU A 20 0.67 4.37 8.34
CA LEU A 20 0.12 5.60 7.81
C LEU A 20 0.60 6.80 8.63
N SER A 21 0.54 6.73 9.96
CA SER A 21 1.11 7.78 10.85
C SER A 21 2.59 8.03 10.58
N LYS A 22 3.40 6.98 10.39
CA LYS A 22 4.83 7.13 10.08
C LYS A 22 5.07 7.80 8.72
N ILE A 23 4.27 7.47 7.71
CA ILE A 23 4.39 8.04 6.37
C ILE A 23 3.96 9.50 6.37
N LEU A 24 2.92 9.87 7.12
CA LEU A 24 2.52 11.27 7.33
C LEU A 24 3.64 12.07 7.98
N ALA A 25 4.29 11.51 9.01
CA ALA A 25 5.42 12.17 9.66
C ALA A 25 6.61 12.36 8.71
N LYS A 26 6.95 11.36 7.90
CA LYS A 26 7.97 11.47 6.85
C LYS A 26 7.61 12.53 5.81
N GLY A 27 6.33 12.57 5.40
CA GLY A 27 5.80 13.58 4.49
C GLY A 27 5.98 14.98 5.04
N LEU A 28 5.47 15.23 6.25
CA LEU A 28 5.53 16.54 6.89
C LEU A 28 6.97 17.03 7.13
N ALA A 29 7.85 16.14 7.60
CA ALA A 29 9.26 16.45 7.81
C ALA A 29 9.97 16.85 6.51
N HIS A 30 9.53 16.35 5.35
CA HIS A 30 10.13 16.73 4.07
C HIS A 30 9.93 18.21 3.74
N PHE A 31 8.78 18.78 4.10
CA PHE A 31 8.45 20.19 3.85
C PHE A 31 8.79 21.07 5.06
N ASN A 32 9.79 20.69 5.87
CA ASN A 32 10.18 21.42 7.09
C ASN A 32 9.01 21.68 8.06
N ASN A 33 8.05 20.75 8.11
CA ASN A 33 6.80 20.87 8.87
C ASN A 33 5.82 21.96 8.40
N ASP A 34 5.91 22.39 7.14
CA ASP A 34 4.88 23.23 6.51
C ASP A 34 3.67 22.38 6.10
N GLU A 35 2.68 22.29 6.99
CA GLU A 35 1.45 21.52 6.80
C GLU A 35 0.63 21.99 5.59
N SER A 36 0.70 23.28 5.24
CA SER A 36 -0.10 23.89 4.18
C SER A 36 0.18 23.27 2.80
N LYS A 37 1.36 22.66 2.63
CA LYS A 37 1.77 21.95 1.40
C LYS A 37 1.07 20.61 1.21
N LEU A 38 0.60 19.98 2.29
CA LEU A 38 0.14 18.59 2.27
C LEU A 38 -1.32 18.43 2.66
N ILE A 39 -1.81 19.23 3.61
CA ILE A 39 -3.08 18.97 4.30
C ILE A 39 -4.27 18.88 3.32
N HIS A 40 -4.33 19.74 2.31
CA HIS A 40 -5.37 19.74 1.28
C HIS A 40 -4.90 19.19 -0.09
N ALA A 41 -3.79 18.45 -0.12
CA ALA A 41 -3.28 17.88 -1.36
C ALA A 41 -4.20 16.78 -1.92
N ARG A 42 -4.29 16.70 -3.25
CA ARG A 42 -5.17 15.79 -4.01
C ARG A 42 -4.43 15.15 -5.21
N LEU A 43 -4.87 13.98 -5.67
CA LEU A 43 -4.36 13.42 -6.94
C LEU A 43 -4.98 14.11 -8.15
N ILE A 44 -6.29 14.34 -8.13
CA ILE A 44 -7.09 14.98 -9.17
C ILE A 44 -8.15 15.89 -8.53
N GLU A 45 -8.69 16.85 -9.28
CA GLU A 45 -9.53 17.94 -8.76
C GLU A 45 -10.82 17.46 -8.08
N ASP A 46 -11.48 16.44 -8.64
CA ASP A 46 -12.75 15.89 -8.16
C ASP A 46 -12.59 14.84 -7.05
N GLN A 47 -11.37 14.44 -6.73
CA GLN A 47 -11.09 13.52 -5.63
C GLN A 47 -10.93 14.26 -4.30
N GLY A 48 -11.40 13.65 -3.20
CA GLY A 48 -11.15 14.14 -1.84
C GLY A 48 -9.66 14.24 -1.51
N ASP A 49 -9.31 15.21 -0.68
CA ASP A 49 -7.93 15.51 -0.26
C ASP A 49 -7.37 14.53 0.78
N LEU A 50 -6.13 14.76 1.20
CA LEU A 50 -5.42 13.91 2.18
C LEU A 50 -6.23 13.73 3.47
N VAL A 51 -6.85 14.80 3.98
CA VAL A 51 -7.73 14.76 5.16
C VAL A 51 -8.89 13.79 4.92
N PHE A 52 -9.59 13.95 3.80
CA PHE A 52 -10.68 13.06 3.42
C PHE A 52 -10.23 11.59 3.32
N GLN A 53 -9.07 11.31 2.72
CA GLN A 53 -8.56 9.95 2.62
C GLN A 53 -8.36 9.32 4.01
N ILE A 54 -7.76 10.05 4.95
CA ILE A 54 -7.53 9.56 6.33
C ILE A 54 -8.87 9.36 7.06
N GLN A 55 -9.82 10.28 6.87
CA GLN A 55 -11.15 10.14 7.45
C GLN A 55 -11.82 8.84 6.99
N ARG A 56 -11.76 8.53 5.69
CA ARG A 56 -12.34 7.29 5.14
C ARG A 56 -11.60 6.02 5.55
N VAL A 57 -10.28 6.07 5.76
CA VAL A 57 -9.52 4.96 6.36
C VAL A 57 -10.08 4.63 7.75
N SER A 58 -10.21 5.65 8.60
CA SER A 58 -10.75 5.50 9.96
C SER A 58 -12.20 5.02 9.95
N GLU A 59 -13.06 5.57 9.08
CA GLU A 59 -14.46 5.17 8.99
C GLU A 59 -14.62 3.71 8.55
N SER A 60 -13.77 3.23 7.63
CA SER A 60 -13.77 1.82 7.21
C SER A 60 -13.41 0.90 8.39
N ALA A 61 -12.34 1.24 9.13
CA ALA A 61 -11.91 0.48 10.29
C ALA A 61 -12.93 0.53 11.45
N LYS A 62 -13.49 1.70 11.75
CA LYS A 62 -14.54 1.86 12.76
C LYS A 62 -15.82 1.13 12.37
N GLY A 63 -16.19 1.16 11.09
CA GLY A 63 -17.37 0.49 10.55
C GLY A 63 -17.37 -1.03 10.81
N LEU A 64 -16.19 -1.65 10.80
CA LEU A 64 -16.01 -3.04 11.22
C LEU A 64 -16.38 -3.23 12.70
N ALA A 65 -15.84 -2.40 13.59
CA ALA A 65 -16.07 -2.48 15.04
C ALA A 65 -17.56 -2.30 15.38
N VAL A 66 -18.21 -1.32 14.75
CA VAL A 66 -19.62 -1.02 15.02
C VAL A 66 -20.54 -2.08 14.44
N ARG A 67 -20.41 -2.36 13.13
CA ARG A 67 -21.42 -3.16 12.42
C ARG A 67 -21.22 -4.67 12.57
N VAL A 68 -19.98 -5.12 12.76
CA VAL A 68 -19.68 -6.56 12.91
C VAL A 68 -19.42 -6.89 14.37
N ALA A 69 -18.52 -6.17 15.04
CA ALA A 69 -18.24 -6.45 16.45
C ALA A 69 -19.38 -6.03 17.39
N GLY A 70 -20.28 -5.14 16.95
CA GLY A 70 -21.44 -4.70 17.72
C GLY A 70 -21.08 -3.70 18.82
N VAL A 71 -19.96 -3.00 18.66
CA VAL A 71 -19.53 -1.93 19.57
C VAL A 71 -20.41 -0.69 19.35
N GLU A 72 -20.66 0.08 20.40
CA GLU A 72 -21.36 1.36 20.32
C GLU A 72 -20.64 2.31 19.34
N ASP A 73 -21.41 3.00 18.48
CA ASP A 73 -20.83 3.89 17.49
C ASP A 73 -20.31 5.17 18.14
N VAL A 74 -19.00 5.39 18.04
CA VAL A 74 -18.37 6.64 18.43
C VAL A 74 -18.30 7.54 17.19
N VAL A 75 -19.10 8.61 17.19
CA VAL A 75 -19.10 9.59 16.11
C VAL A 75 -17.76 10.33 16.11
N PHE A 76 -17.07 10.30 14.96
CA PHE A 76 -15.88 11.11 14.73
C PHE A 76 -16.33 12.26 13.84
N GLU A 77 -16.31 13.48 14.37
CA GLU A 77 -16.56 14.67 13.57
C GLU A 77 -15.43 14.84 12.55
N ASP A 78 -15.78 15.14 11.31
CA ASP A 78 -14.82 15.36 10.21
C ASP A 78 -14.30 16.81 10.23
N ASN A 79 -13.73 17.23 11.37
CA ASN A 79 -13.29 18.61 11.64
C ASN A 79 -11.76 18.78 11.71
N GLU A 80 -11.00 17.78 11.26
CA GLU A 80 -9.54 17.83 11.25
C GLU A 80 -9.02 18.91 10.28
N ALA A 81 -8.29 19.90 10.81
CA ALA A 81 -7.73 21.01 10.04
C ALA A 81 -6.19 20.96 9.92
N ASP A 82 -5.54 20.09 10.69
CA ASP A 82 -4.09 20.01 10.82
C ASP A 82 -3.62 18.55 11.00
N PHE A 83 -2.30 18.33 10.93
CA PHE A 83 -1.72 17.01 11.12
C PHE A 83 -1.93 16.47 12.53
N ALA A 84 -2.00 17.34 13.54
CA ALA A 84 -2.29 16.94 14.92
C ALA A 84 -3.67 16.28 15.05
N GLY A 85 -4.68 16.84 14.40
CA GLY A 85 -6.03 16.27 14.29
C GLY A 85 -6.01 14.92 13.56
N LEU A 86 -5.26 14.83 12.45
CA LEU A 86 -5.11 13.57 11.71
C LEU A 86 -4.47 12.45 12.54
N TYR A 87 -3.39 12.75 13.28
CA TYR A 87 -2.77 11.78 14.19
C TYR A 87 -3.72 11.38 15.32
N THR A 88 -4.46 12.33 15.88
CA THR A 88 -5.49 12.06 16.90
C THR A 88 -6.53 11.08 16.37
N ARG A 89 -7.07 11.32 15.16
CA ARG A 89 -8.03 10.41 14.51
C ARG A 89 -7.44 9.01 14.32
N ILE A 90 -6.20 8.90 13.80
CA ILE A 90 -5.56 7.59 13.58
C ILE A 90 -5.38 6.85 14.91
N ASN A 91 -4.91 7.52 15.96
CA ASN A 91 -4.70 6.92 17.27
C ASN A 91 -6.01 6.46 17.91
N ARG A 92 -7.07 7.28 17.86
CA ARG A 92 -8.41 6.87 18.32
C ARG A 92 -8.95 5.66 17.57
N THR A 93 -8.65 5.55 16.26
CA THR A 93 -9.03 4.38 15.46
C THR A 93 -8.24 3.13 15.89
N ILE A 94 -6.95 3.28 16.17
CA ILE A 94 -6.10 2.21 16.70
C ILE A 94 -6.62 1.72 18.04
N GLU A 95 -6.96 2.62 18.96
CA GLU A 95 -7.50 2.29 20.29
C GLU A 95 -8.79 1.47 20.19
N ILE A 96 -9.72 1.85 19.31
CA ILE A 96 -10.96 1.08 19.05
C ILE A 96 -10.62 -0.34 18.58
N LEU A 97 -9.70 -0.48 17.64
CA LEU A 97 -9.32 -1.79 17.10
C LEU A 97 -8.55 -2.66 18.12
N GLU A 98 -7.68 -2.06 18.93
CA GLU A 98 -6.93 -2.77 19.99
C GLU A 98 -7.84 -3.25 21.11
N ALA A 99 -8.99 -2.58 21.34
CA ALA A 99 -9.99 -3.00 22.31
C ALA A 99 -10.86 -4.18 21.83
N LEU A 100 -10.83 -4.55 20.54
CA LEU A 100 -11.65 -5.63 20.01
C LEU A 100 -11.07 -7.01 20.35
N PRO A 101 -11.78 -7.86 21.12
CA PRO A 101 -11.37 -9.24 21.27
C PRO A 101 -11.63 -10.02 19.97
N ALA A 102 -10.82 -11.02 19.65
CA ALA A 102 -11.02 -11.85 18.46
C ALA A 102 -12.41 -12.51 18.42
N SER A 103 -12.94 -12.90 19.58
CA SER A 103 -14.30 -13.43 19.74
C SER A 103 -15.42 -12.47 19.33
N SER A 104 -15.15 -11.16 19.22
CA SER A 104 -16.14 -10.19 18.76
C SER A 104 -16.39 -10.24 17.25
N LEU A 105 -15.47 -10.83 16.48
CA LEU A 105 -15.56 -10.94 15.01
C LEU A 105 -15.63 -12.39 14.53
N ASN A 106 -15.08 -13.33 15.30
CA ASN A 106 -15.12 -14.76 14.97
C ASN A 106 -16.57 -15.29 15.00
N ASP A 107 -16.88 -16.21 14.08
CA ASP A 107 -18.18 -16.88 13.94
C ASP A 107 -19.35 -15.94 13.58
N LYS A 108 -19.05 -14.67 13.27
CA LYS A 108 -20.05 -13.68 12.83
C LYS A 108 -20.23 -13.62 11.33
N GLU A 109 -19.54 -14.45 10.55
CA GLU A 109 -19.52 -14.42 9.08
C GLU A 109 -20.92 -14.35 8.46
N ASN A 110 -21.87 -15.10 9.04
CA ASN A 110 -23.24 -15.20 8.54
C ASN A 110 -24.22 -14.22 9.20
N THR A 111 -23.77 -13.38 10.14
CA THR A 111 -24.64 -12.39 10.79
C THR A 111 -25.13 -11.38 9.76
N GLU A 112 -26.43 -11.13 9.73
CA GLU A 112 -27.01 -10.10 8.86
C GLU A 112 -26.69 -8.71 9.43
N ILE A 113 -26.09 -7.86 8.61
CA ILE A 113 -25.89 -6.45 8.89
C ILE A 113 -26.79 -5.62 7.97
N THR A 114 -27.25 -4.47 8.46
CA THR A 114 -28.03 -3.52 7.68
C THR A 114 -27.20 -2.28 7.41
N LEU A 115 -26.98 -1.98 6.13
CA LEU A 115 -26.37 -0.74 5.68
C LEU A 115 -27.45 0.21 5.16
N LYS A 116 -27.40 1.47 5.59
CA LYS A 116 -28.22 2.53 5.05
C LYS A 116 -27.42 3.29 4.00
N ILE A 117 -27.87 3.24 2.75
CA ILE A 117 -27.26 3.96 1.63
C ILE A 117 -28.33 4.89 1.08
N GLY A 118 -28.29 6.17 1.46
CA GLY A 118 -29.40 7.09 1.22
C GLY A 118 -30.66 6.62 1.93
N ASP A 119 -31.78 6.60 1.21
CA ASP A 119 -33.08 6.12 1.73
C ASP A 119 -33.23 4.59 1.65
N ALA A 120 -32.27 3.88 1.05
CA ALA A 120 -32.33 2.43 0.87
C ALA A 120 -31.61 1.67 2.00
N GLU A 121 -32.26 0.63 2.51
CA GLU A 121 -31.66 -0.34 3.43
C GLU A 121 -31.17 -1.56 2.63
N HIS A 122 -29.89 -1.89 2.80
CA HIS A 122 -29.25 -3.04 2.20
C HIS A 122 -28.85 -4.02 3.29
N LYS A 123 -29.40 -5.23 3.22
CA LYS A 123 -29.06 -6.33 4.11
C LYS A 123 -28.01 -7.21 3.46
N LEU A 124 -26.96 -7.53 4.21
CA LEU A 124 -25.86 -8.36 3.74
C LEU A 124 -25.25 -9.13 4.91
N HIS A 125 -24.61 -10.24 4.62
CA HIS A 125 -23.86 -10.97 5.64
C HIS A 125 -22.58 -10.20 6.01
N ALA A 126 -22.17 -10.29 7.27
CA ALA A 126 -20.98 -9.61 7.76
C ALA A 126 -19.72 -10.00 6.98
N LYS A 127 -19.59 -11.25 6.54
CA LYS A 127 -18.49 -11.67 5.66
C LYS A 127 -18.45 -10.87 4.36
N ASP A 128 -19.58 -10.74 3.69
CA ASP A 128 -19.67 -10.03 2.41
C ASP A 128 -19.38 -8.54 2.60
N TYR A 129 -19.85 -7.96 3.70
CA TYR A 129 -19.52 -6.59 4.07
C TYR A 129 -18.02 -6.39 4.25
N VAL A 130 -17.38 -7.27 5.02
CA VAL A 130 -15.96 -7.15 5.33
C VAL A 130 -15.11 -7.32 4.06
N LEU A 131 -15.41 -8.34 3.26
CA LEU A 131 -14.63 -8.69 2.08
C LEU A 131 -14.82 -7.71 0.91
N TYR A 132 -16.05 -7.23 0.69
CA TYR A 132 -16.38 -6.44 -0.51
C TYR A 132 -16.54 -4.95 -0.24
N ALA A 133 -16.77 -4.53 1.02
CA ALA A 133 -16.86 -3.12 1.37
C ALA A 133 -15.69 -2.67 2.25
N VAL A 134 -15.47 -3.28 3.41
CA VAL A 134 -14.51 -2.76 4.41
C VAL A 134 -13.07 -2.85 3.94
N ILE A 135 -12.60 -4.06 3.62
CA ILE A 135 -11.20 -4.29 3.24
C ILE A 135 -10.82 -3.48 1.98
N PRO A 136 -11.61 -3.52 0.89
CA PRO A 136 -11.26 -2.77 -0.32
C PRO A 136 -11.20 -1.26 -0.09
N ASN A 137 -12.20 -0.67 0.61
CA ASN A 137 -12.21 0.76 0.88
C ASN A 137 -11.06 1.17 1.80
N PHE A 138 -10.77 0.41 2.86
CA PHE A 138 -9.66 0.69 3.76
C PHE A 138 -8.33 0.80 2.99
N TYR A 139 -7.99 -0.22 2.19
CA TYR A 139 -6.74 -0.23 1.45
C TYR A 139 -6.71 0.77 0.29
N PHE A 140 -7.86 1.06 -0.33
CA PHE A 140 -7.97 2.10 -1.34
C PHE A 140 -7.56 3.46 -0.76
N HIS A 141 -8.13 3.84 0.38
CA HIS A 141 -7.86 5.14 0.98
C HIS A 141 -6.46 5.25 1.58
N VAL A 142 -5.92 4.18 2.18
CA VAL A 142 -4.52 4.11 2.60
C VAL A 142 -3.57 4.34 1.42
N THR A 143 -3.80 3.60 0.33
CA THR A 143 -2.95 3.68 -0.87
C THR A 143 -3.05 5.04 -1.55
N THR A 144 -4.25 5.63 -1.54
CA THR A 144 -4.50 6.97 -2.09
C THR A 144 -3.79 8.03 -1.25
N ALA A 145 -3.86 7.96 0.08
CA ALA A 145 -3.12 8.86 0.97
C ALA A 145 -1.61 8.79 0.72
N TYR A 146 -1.06 7.57 0.61
CA TYR A 146 0.35 7.38 0.21
C TYR A 146 0.66 8.00 -1.16
N SER A 147 -0.22 7.80 -2.13
CA SER A 147 -0.04 8.32 -3.49
C SER A 147 -0.08 9.84 -3.54
N ILE A 148 -0.94 10.49 -2.75
CA ILE A 148 -0.99 11.95 -2.61
C ILE A 148 0.35 12.47 -2.10
N LEU A 149 0.86 11.90 -1.00
CA LEU A 149 2.14 12.30 -0.43
C LEU A 149 3.30 12.10 -1.42
N ARG A 150 3.28 10.98 -2.15
CA ARG A 150 4.27 10.70 -3.20
C ARG A 150 4.19 11.66 -4.37
N LYS A 151 2.97 12.05 -4.79
CA LYS A 151 2.78 13.05 -5.85
C LYS A 151 3.35 14.39 -5.42
N VAL A 152 2.99 14.91 -4.25
CA VAL A 152 3.49 16.21 -3.78
C VAL A 152 5.01 16.20 -3.67
N TYR A 153 5.57 15.11 -3.15
CA TYR A 153 7.02 14.91 -3.08
C TYR A 153 7.72 14.94 -4.46
N LEU A 154 7.14 14.28 -5.47
CA LEU A 154 7.71 14.25 -6.82
C LEU A 154 7.57 15.58 -7.56
N LEU A 155 6.60 16.42 -7.19
CA LEU A 155 6.44 17.74 -7.79
C LEU A 155 7.50 18.74 -7.28
N GLU A 156 8.01 18.58 -6.06
CA GLU A 156 9.09 19.43 -5.53
C GLU A 156 10.50 18.93 -5.88
N ARG A 157 10.66 17.64 -6.21
CA ARG A 157 11.93 17.11 -6.71
C ARG A 157 11.85 16.80 -8.19
N VAL A 158 12.56 17.59 -8.99
CA VAL A 158 13.11 17.10 -10.25
C VAL A 158 13.98 15.87 -9.93
N ILE A 159 13.38 14.69 -10.05
CA ILE A 159 13.98 13.35 -10.16
C ILE A 159 14.99 12.98 -9.04
N THR A 160 14.53 12.59 -7.85
CA THR A 160 15.21 11.56 -7.01
C THR A 160 14.20 10.81 -6.13
N LEU A 161 14.14 9.48 -6.28
CA LEU A 161 13.09 8.58 -5.77
C LEU A 161 13.28 8.09 -4.31
N ASP A 162 14.06 8.79 -3.48
CA ASP A 162 14.62 8.16 -2.27
C ASP A 162 13.91 8.42 -0.92
N ALA A 163 13.06 9.43 -0.72
CA ALA A 163 12.54 9.70 0.65
C ALA A 163 11.19 9.05 0.99
N LEU A 164 10.42 8.56 0.02
CA LEU A 164 9.15 7.84 0.26
C LEU A 164 9.24 6.39 -0.23
N LYS A 165 10.39 5.74 0.00
CA LYS A 165 10.47 4.29 -0.14
C LYS A 165 9.47 3.66 0.83
N TRP A 166 8.51 2.95 0.27
CA TRP A 166 7.71 1.98 1.00
C TRP A 166 8.66 0.83 1.36
N GLU A 167 9.41 1.01 2.44
CA GLU A 167 10.16 -0.08 3.03
C GLU A 167 9.16 -1.18 3.38
N CYS A 168 9.44 -2.40 2.93
CA CYS A 168 8.69 -3.57 3.39
C CYS A 168 8.62 -3.50 4.91
N MET A 169 7.39 -3.45 5.41
CA MET A 169 7.01 -3.04 6.77
C MET A 169 7.40 -4.08 7.83
N ASP A 170 8.68 -4.41 7.93
CA ASP A 170 9.25 -5.25 8.97
C ASP A 170 10.36 -4.46 9.66
N GLY A 171 9.99 -3.75 10.72
CA GLY A 171 10.94 -3.28 11.74
C GLY A 171 11.36 -4.39 12.68
N GLY A 172 11.29 -5.65 12.24
CA GLY A 172 11.90 -6.78 12.93
C GLY A 172 13.25 -7.02 12.28
N GLU A 173 14.33 -6.96 13.06
CA GLU A 173 15.66 -7.36 12.63
C GLU A 173 15.63 -8.79 12.07
N LEU A 174 15.49 -8.93 10.76
CA LEU A 174 16.08 -10.06 10.07
C LEU A 174 17.57 -9.73 9.98
N GLY A 175 18.34 -10.43 10.80
CA GLY A 175 19.77 -10.20 11.01
C GLY A 175 20.52 -9.89 9.72
N GLY A 176 21.20 -8.75 9.74
CA GLY A 176 22.40 -8.47 8.95
C GLY A 176 22.33 -8.79 7.46
N THR A 177 21.55 -8.04 6.68
CA THR A 177 21.97 -7.59 5.34
C THR A 177 21.13 -6.40 4.89
N THR A 178 21.78 -5.24 4.75
CA THR A 178 21.19 -4.03 4.19
C THR A 178 20.76 -4.30 2.75
N THR A 179 19.46 -4.50 2.52
CA THR A 179 18.92 -4.63 1.16
C THR A 179 18.75 -3.23 0.57
N THR A 180 19.77 -2.75 -0.14
CA THR A 180 19.65 -1.57 -1.00
C THR A 180 18.92 -1.95 -2.29
N MET A 181 17.66 -1.53 -2.40
CA MET A 181 16.95 -1.52 -3.68
C MET A 181 17.53 -0.40 -4.56
N THR A 182 18.46 -0.75 -5.45
CA THR A 182 18.91 0.13 -6.54
C THR A 182 17.95 -0.04 -7.73
N VAL A 183 17.15 0.99 -8.01
CA VAL A 183 16.35 1.07 -9.24
C VAL A 183 17.27 1.58 -10.35
N MET A 184 17.84 0.68 -11.16
CA MET A 184 18.45 1.08 -12.43
C MET A 184 17.36 1.50 -13.40
N SER A 185 17.30 2.79 -13.69
CA SER A 185 16.41 3.40 -14.68
C SER A 185 17.13 3.46 -16.03
N HIS A 186 16.73 2.58 -16.95
CA HIS A 186 16.92 2.85 -18.37
C HIS A 186 15.57 2.71 -19.07
N LEU A 187 15.27 3.72 -19.89
CA LEU A 187 14.14 3.89 -20.81
C LEU A 187 12.96 4.71 -20.26
N ILE A 188 13.01 6.03 -20.53
CA ILE A 188 11.82 6.88 -20.69
C ILE A 188 11.90 7.45 -22.11
N ASP A 189 10.93 7.07 -22.95
CA ASP A 189 10.61 7.74 -24.22
C ASP A 189 9.77 8.98 -23.90
N SER A 190 10.17 10.13 -24.43
CA SER A 190 9.64 11.47 -24.14
C SER A 190 8.29 11.78 -24.80
N SER A 191 7.57 10.79 -25.32
CA SER A 191 6.37 11.01 -26.15
C SER A 191 5.02 10.77 -25.46
N THR A 192 4.99 10.18 -24.26
CA THR A 192 3.73 9.92 -23.53
C THR A 192 3.72 10.53 -22.14
N GLN A 193 2.78 11.44 -21.86
CA GLN A 193 2.42 11.93 -20.52
C GLN A 193 1.74 10.84 -19.67
N ALA A 194 2.28 9.63 -19.65
CA ALA A 194 1.76 8.51 -18.89
C ALA A 194 2.67 8.25 -17.69
N ILE A 195 2.18 8.59 -16.49
CA ILE A 195 2.82 8.20 -15.22
C ILE A 195 2.47 6.72 -14.98
N TYR A 196 3.37 5.82 -15.37
CA TYR A 196 3.24 4.40 -15.03
C TYR A 196 3.74 4.15 -13.61
N ILE A 197 2.82 3.96 -12.66
CA ILE A 197 3.14 3.51 -11.30
C ILE A 197 3.29 1.98 -11.33
N THR A 198 4.48 1.47 -11.63
CA THR A 198 4.74 0.02 -11.54
C THR A 198 5.30 -0.33 -10.15
N ASN A 199 4.52 -1.05 -9.34
CA ASN A 199 5.03 -1.73 -8.15
C ASN A 199 5.73 -3.03 -8.58
N LYS A 200 7.06 -3.02 -8.62
CA LYS A 200 7.86 -4.21 -8.92
C LYS A 200 8.25 -4.89 -7.59
N PHE A 201 7.55 -5.97 -7.22
CA PHE A 201 7.98 -6.86 -6.15
C PHE A 201 9.11 -7.76 -6.68
N LEU A 202 10.33 -7.58 -6.18
CA LEU A 202 11.47 -8.48 -6.44
C LEU A 202 11.65 -9.40 -5.24
N ILE A 203 11.39 -10.70 -5.44
CA ILE A 203 11.73 -11.78 -4.52
C ILE A 203 13.26 -12.01 -4.63
N PRO A 204 13.99 -12.20 -3.52
CA PRO A 204 15.45 -12.27 -3.55
C PRO A 204 15.90 -13.62 -4.12
N THR A 205 16.52 -13.62 -5.30
CA THR A 205 17.32 -14.75 -5.79
C THR A 205 18.71 -14.25 -6.19
N CYS A 206 19.73 -14.83 -5.54
CA CYS A 206 21.17 -14.78 -5.82
C CYS A 206 21.63 -13.91 -7.01
N SER A 207 22.29 -12.80 -6.70
CA SER A 207 23.08 -12.05 -7.68
C SER A 207 24.51 -12.62 -7.70
N VAL A 208 24.84 -13.38 -8.74
CA VAL A 208 26.25 -13.63 -9.11
C VAL A 208 26.75 -12.39 -9.84
N SER A 209 27.77 -11.72 -9.29
CA SER A 209 28.40 -10.57 -9.94
C SER A 209 29.28 -11.05 -11.09
N VAL A 210 28.92 -10.70 -12.33
CA VAL A 210 29.76 -10.94 -13.51
C VAL A 210 30.43 -9.61 -13.87
N HIS A 211 31.73 -9.51 -13.59
CA HIS A 211 32.58 -8.49 -14.18
C HIS A 211 32.58 -8.67 -15.70
N GLN A 212 32.30 -7.59 -16.44
CA GLN A 212 32.39 -7.55 -17.89
C GLN A 212 33.86 -7.60 -18.32
N THR A 213 34.36 -8.81 -18.52
CA THR A 213 35.46 -9.10 -19.45
C THR A 213 35.04 -10.26 -20.34
N PRO A 214 35.34 -10.23 -21.64
CA PRO A 214 34.84 -11.23 -22.59
C PRO A 214 35.52 -12.57 -22.33
N VAL A 215 34.79 -13.55 -21.80
CA VAL A 215 35.35 -14.86 -21.47
C VAL A 215 35.32 -15.76 -22.71
N ILE A 216 36.50 -16.18 -23.20
CA ILE A 216 36.60 -17.35 -24.08
C ILE A 216 36.38 -18.59 -23.21
N LEU A 217 35.14 -19.08 -23.14
CA LEU A 217 34.76 -20.26 -22.37
C LEU A 217 35.08 -21.55 -23.16
N SER A 218 36.19 -22.20 -22.81
CA SER A 218 36.51 -23.58 -23.21
C SER A 218 36.14 -24.56 -22.08
N LYS A 219 34.85 -24.89 -21.95
CA LYS A 219 34.31 -26.17 -21.39
C LYS A 219 32.77 -26.12 -21.24
N PRO A 220 32.07 -27.27 -21.33
CA PRO A 220 30.61 -27.29 -21.46
C PRO A 220 29.91 -27.12 -20.09
N LEU A 221 28.87 -26.28 -20.07
CA LEU A 221 27.97 -26.10 -18.93
C LEU A 221 27.11 -27.36 -18.74
N LYS A 222 27.22 -28.01 -17.58
CA LYS A 222 26.31 -29.08 -17.16
C LYS A 222 24.98 -28.47 -16.70
N SER A 223 23.91 -28.81 -17.41
CA SER A 223 22.55 -29.09 -16.90
C SER A 223 22.04 -28.21 -15.73
N CYS A 224 21.41 -27.07 -16.05
CA CYS A 224 20.40 -26.46 -15.19
C CYS A 224 19.03 -26.58 -15.87
N TYR A 225 18.06 -27.14 -15.15
CA TYR A 225 16.64 -27.25 -15.51
C TYR A 225 16.01 -25.87 -15.80
N PRO A 226 14.88 -25.79 -16.52
CA PRO A 226 14.49 -24.59 -17.26
C PRO A 226 13.96 -23.50 -16.33
N CYS A 227 14.77 -22.47 -16.12
CA CYS A 227 14.31 -21.20 -15.55
C CYS A 227 13.56 -20.40 -16.64
N PRO A 228 12.39 -19.81 -16.36
CA PRO A 228 11.64 -18.96 -17.30
C PRO A 228 12.47 -17.79 -17.88
N LEU A 229 13.50 -17.33 -17.16
CA LEU A 229 14.44 -16.32 -17.66
C LEU A 229 15.31 -16.83 -18.82
N CYS A 230 15.70 -18.11 -18.84
CA CYS A 230 16.49 -18.65 -19.95
C CYS A 230 15.68 -18.70 -21.25
N THR A 231 14.36 -18.93 -21.16
CA THR A 231 13.46 -18.94 -22.32
C THR A 231 13.22 -17.52 -22.87
N LEU A 232 13.07 -16.53 -21.98
CA LEU A 232 12.94 -15.11 -22.36
C LEU A 232 14.22 -14.55 -22.99
N GLN A 233 15.39 -14.98 -22.53
CA GLN A 233 16.67 -14.53 -23.07
C GLN A 233 16.95 -15.13 -24.46
N ALA A 234 16.51 -16.37 -24.72
CA ALA A 234 16.53 -16.96 -26.06
C ALA A 234 15.58 -16.24 -27.04
N LEU A 235 14.38 -15.86 -26.58
CA LEU A 235 13.41 -15.11 -27.39
C LEU A 235 13.88 -13.70 -27.73
N SER A 236 14.50 -12.99 -26.77
CA SER A 236 15.06 -11.65 -27.00
C SER A 236 16.19 -11.65 -28.04
N GLN A 237 17.05 -12.68 -28.02
CA GLN A 237 18.11 -12.85 -29.02
C GLN A 237 17.58 -13.26 -30.41
N MET A 238 16.43 -13.93 -30.47
CA MET A 238 15.76 -14.26 -31.75
C MET A 238 15.08 -13.03 -32.37
N VAL A 239 14.46 -12.15 -31.57
CA VAL A 239 13.80 -10.93 -32.07
C VAL A 239 14.79 -9.93 -32.67
N GLN A 240 16.02 -9.86 -32.14
CA GLN A 240 17.07 -8.97 -32.68
C GLN A 240 17.64 -9.40 -34.05
N LYS A 241 17.32 -10.61 -34.53
CA LYS A 241 17.82 -11.14 -35.81
C LYS A 241 16.80 -11.07 -36.95
N LEU A 242 15.59 -10.56 -36.71
CA LEU A 242 14.62 -10.37 -37.80
C LEU A 242 14.95 -9.10 -38.59
N PRO A 243 15.06 -9.17 -39.94
CA PRO A 243 15.23 -7.98 -40.75
C PRO A 243 14.00 -7.09 -40.59
N ARG A 244 14.22 -5.82 -40.26
CA ARG A 244 13.14 -4.83 -40.17
C ARG A 244 12.58 -4.60 -41.58
N VAL A 245 11.29 -4.88 -41.76
CA VAL A 245 10.50 -4.53 -42.96
C VAL A 245 9.98 -3.11 -42.81
#